data_AF-A0A4P7Z8E4-F1
#
_entry.id   AF-A0A4P7Z8E4-F1
#
_cell.length_a   1.000
_cell.length_b   1.000
_cell.length_c   1.000
_cell.angle_alpha   90.00
_cell.angle_beta   90.00
_cell.angle_gamma   90.00
#
_symmetry.space_group_name_H-M   'P 1'
#
loop_
_entity.id
_entity.type
_entity.pdbx_description
1 polymer ?
#
loop_
_entity_poly.entity_id
_entity_poly.type
_entity_poly.pdbx_seq_one_letter_code
_entity_poly.pdbx_strand_id
1 'polypeptide(L)'
;MPIRTAATLALVTAVGLGIGFGRAAAQTAMPMDHTAHHGTQHAGTAMPPSGAVPTMPGQDAFGTIQEIVRILEADPATDWSRVDIEALRRHLVDMNEVTLNATAVATPVDGGAIYAVTGDGRTLEAIRRMVPAHAHEIDGTNGWTVKAEPLPNGVSLTVTAADPKQTAHIRGLGFIGIMAQGGHHQMHHLAMARGEFSH
;
A
#
# COMPACT_ATOMS: atom_id res chain seq x y z
N MET A 1 13.08 3.60 63.51
CA MET A 1 14.51 3.53 63.91
C MET A 1 15.22 2.57 62.95
N PRO A 2 16.46 2.87 62.52
CA PRO A 2 16.71 3.08 61.08
C PRO A 2 17.90 2.28 60.50
N ILE A 3 18.30 2.67 59.27
CA ILE A 3 19.61 2.53 58.59
C ILE A 3 19.85 1.11 57.99
N ARG A 4 20.13 0.90 56.69
CA ARG A 4 21.25 1.48 55.90
C ARG A 4 21.04 1.50 54.39
N THR A 5 21.26 2.70 53.88
CA THR A 5 21.79 3.12 52.57
C THR A 5 22.80 2.17 51.92
N ALA A 6 22.69 2.03 50.59
CA ALA A 6 23.86 1.96 49.71
C ALA A 6 23.53 2.75 48.42
N ALA A 7 24.08 3.95 48.34
CA ALA A 7 24.10 4.77 47.14
C ALA A 7 25.24 4.28 46.24
N THR A 8 24.93 3.87 45.02
CA THR A 8 25.94 3.61 43.99
C THR A 8 26.16 4.87 43.18
N LEU A 9 27.36 5.40 43.34
CA LEU A 9 27.97 6.52 42.63
C LEU A 9 28.06 6.18 41.13
N ALA A 10 27.33 6.90 40.28
CA ALA A 10 27.57 6.89 38.84
C ALA A 10 28.28 8.18 38.44
N LEU A 11 29.47 7.97 37.89
CA LEU A 11 30.49 8.92 37.49
C LEU A 11 29.97 9.92 36.44
N VAL A 12 30.12 11.22 36.72
CA VAL A 12 30.00 12.29 35.75
C VAL A 12 31.27 12.29 34.89
N THR A 13 31.11 12.02 33.60
CA THR A 13 32.11 12.32 32.56
C THR A 13 31.54 13.38 31.64
N ALA A 14 32.04 14.60 31.79
CA ALA A 14 31.83 15.72 30.88
C ALA A 14 33.09 15.91 30.03
N VAL A 15 33.03 15.63 28.72
CA VAL A 15 33.88 16.16 27.62
C VAL A 15 33.19 15.67 26.33
N GLY A 16 32.94 16.42 25.27
CA GLY A 16 33.31 17.78 24.91
C GLY A 16 32.52 18.22 23.67
N LEU A 17 32.40 19.53 23.54
CA LEU A 17 31.73 20.25 22.46
C LEU A 17 32.52 20.05 21.14
N GLY A 18 31.88 19.46 20.13
CA GLY A 18 32.45 19.27 18.80
C GLY A 18 31.48 19.74 17.73
N ILE A 19 31.36 21.05 17.56
CA ILE A 19 30.61 21.66 16.45
C ILE A 19 31.49 21.54 15.19
N GLY A 20 31.29 20.46 14.44
CA GLY A 20 31.93 20.25 13.14
C GLY A 20 31.01 20.67 12.00
N PHE A 21 31.11 21.92 11.57
CA PHE A 21 30.52 22.38 10.31
C PHE A 21 31.25 21.73 9.13
N GLY A 22 30.68 20.64 8.60
CA GLY A 22 31.08 20.06 7.32
C GLY A 22 30.74 21.01 6.17
N ARG A 23 31.76 21.53 5.51
CA ARG A 23 31.67 22.42 4.35
C ARG A 23 30.97 21.73 3.19
N ALA A 24 29.82 22.24 2.77
CA ALA A 24 29.27 21.98 1.45
C ALA A 24 30.24 22.52 0.39
N ALA A 25 30.70 21.66 -0.52
CA ALA A 25 31.42 22.10 -1.70
C ALA A 25 30.44 22.81 -2.63
N ALA A 26 30.57 24.12 -2.74
CA ALA A 26 29.92 24.92 -3.76
C ALA A 26 30.47 24.49 -5.12
N GLN A 27 29.60 23.97 -6.00
CA GLN A 27 29.93 23.78 -7.41
C GLN A 27 30.04 25.16 -8.06
N THR A 28 31.21 25.43 -8.61
CA THR A 28 31.53 26.64 -9.37
C THR A 28 30.60 26.75 -10.58
N ALA A 29 29.73 27.74 -10.59
CA ALA A 29 29.00 28.14 -11.79
C ALA A 29 29.99 28.76 -12.77
N MET A 30 30.14 28.16 -13.94
CA MET A 30 30.84 28.78 -15.07
C MET A 30 29.96 29.92 -15.62
N PRO A 31 30.52 31.10 -15.96
CA PRO A 31 29.74 32.17 -16.53
C PRO A 31 29.38 31.79 -17.97
N MET A 32 28.10 31.56 -18.26
CA MET A 32 27.62 31.59 -19.64
C MET A 32 27.48 33.06 -20.03
N ASP A 33 28.40 33.50 -20.88
CA ASP A 33 28.36 34.77 -21.59
C ASP A 33 27.15 34.75 -22.54
N HIS A 34 26.17 35.64 -22.30
CA HIS A 34 24.98 35.80 -23.13
C HIS A 34 25.18 36.81 -24.27
N THR A 35 26.40 36.92 -24.83
CA THR A 35 26.65 37.84 -25.95
C THR A 35 27.54 37.24 -27.03
N ALA A 36 26.93 36.47 -27.93
CA ALA A 36 27.06 36.58 -29.39
C ALA A 36 26.48 35.33 -30.05
N HIS A 37 25.52 35.50 -30.96
CA HIS A 37 25.53 34.96 -32.32
C HIS A 37 24.17 35.25 -32.98
N HIS A 38 24.07 36.45 -33.56
CA HIS A 38 23.10 36.73 -34.59
C HIS A 38 23.47 35.98 -35.87
N GLY A 39 22.48 35.28 -36.45
CA GLY A 39 22.37 35.10 -37.89
C GLY A 39 22.95 33.81 -38.46
N THR A 40 22.12 32.76 -38.51
CA THR A 40 22.09 31.85 -39.67
C THR A 40 20.67 31.38 -39.92
N GLN A 41 20.27 31.53 -41.18
CA GLN A 41 18.95 31.27 -41.73
C GLN A 41 18.63 29.77 -41.77
N HIS A 42 17.33 29.48 -41.79
CA HIS A 42 16.72 28.15 -41.87
C HIS A 42 17.35 27.23 -42.93
N ALA A 43 17.93 26.11 -42.49
CA ALA A 43 18.13 24.93 -43.31
C ALA A 43 17.91 23.68 -42.45
N GLY A 44 16.69 23.12 -42.55
CA GLY A 44 16.35 21.73 -42.25
C GLY A 44 17.04 21.03 -41.08
N THR A 45 16.79 21.45 -39.84
CA THR A 45 16.92 20.54 -38.70
C THR A 45 15.69 19.64 -38.68
N ALA A 46 15.86 18.39 -39.14
CA ALA A 46 14.89 17.33 -38.90
C ALA A 46 14.53 17.32 -37.41
N MET A 47 13.23 17.46 -37.10
CA MET A 47 12.70 17.14 -35.79
C MET A 47 13.21 15.74 -35.42
N PRO A 48 13.80 15.53 -34.22
CA PRO A 48 14.14 14.18 -33.79
C PRO A 48 12.87 13.32 -33.90
N PRO A 49 12.96 12.04 -34.31
CA PRO A 49 11.80 11.17 -34.34
C PRO A 49 11.17 11.25 -32.96
N SER A 50 9.86 11.50 -32.92
CA SER A 50 9.06 11.53 -31.71
C SER A 50 9.40 10.26 -30.92
N GLY A 51 10.24 10.42 -29.89
CA GLY A 51 10.65 9.30 -29.06
C GLY A 51 9.37 8.63 -28.53
N ALA A 52 9.39 7.31 -28.39
CA ALA A 52 8.25 6.60 -27.83
C ALA A 52 7.84 7.28 -26.51
N VAL A 53 6.63 7.83 -26.48
CA VAL A 53 6.08 8.47 -25.28
C VAL A 53 5.63 7.35 -24.35
N PRO A 54 6.05 7.32 -23.07
CA PRO A 54 5.58 6.31 -22.13
C PRO A 54 4.04 6.33 -22.03
N THR A 55 3.41 5.19 -22.28
CA THR A 55 1.93 5.02 -22.22
C THR A 55 1.47 4.21 -21.01
N MET A 56 2.39 3.53 -20.33
CA MET A 56 2.09 2.74 -19.15
C MET A 56 2.27 3.56 -17.87
N PRO A 57 1.44 3.32 -16.84
CA PRO A 57 1.69 3.84 -15.50
C PRO A 57 3.03 3.34 -14.97
N GLY A 58 3.80 4.22 -14.33
CA GLY A 58 5.06 3.84 -13.67
C GLY A 58 4.86 3.12 -12.32
N GLN A 59 3.62 2.98 -11.85
CA GLN A 59 3.26 2.37 -10.58
C GLN A 59 1.80 1.86 -10.61
N ASP A 60 1.56 0.71 -9.99
CA ASP A 60 0.29 -0.04 -10.11
C ASP A 60 -0.95 0.73 -9.61
N ALA A 61 -0.87 1.37 -8.43
CA ALA A 61 -1.99 2.14 -7.87
C ALA A 61 -2.33 3.38 -8.73
N PHE A 62 -1.31 4.10 -9.22
CA PHE A 62 -1.52 5.17 -10.21
C PHE A 62 -2.14 4.63 -11.50
N GLY A 63 -1.74 3.43 -11.93
CA GLY A 63 -2.33 2.78 -13.08
C GLY A 63 -3.81 2.44 -12.91
N THR A 64 -4.16 1.86 -11.77
CA THR A 64 -5.56 1.60 -11.39
C THR A 64 -6.38 2.89 -11.38
N ILE A 65 -5.88 3.94 -10.76
CA ILE A 65 -6.59 5.24 -10.72
C ILE A 65 -6.73 5.80 -12.14
N GLN A 66 -5.68 5.77 -12.95
CA GLN A 66 -5.72 6.29 -14.32
C GLN A 66 -6.72 5.53 -15.19
N GLU A 67 -6.77 4.20 -15.08
CA GLU A 67 -7.76 3.36 -15.77
C GLU A 67 -9.18 3.73 -15.36
N ILE A 68 -9.45 3.83 -14.06
CA ILE A 68 -10.78 4.14 -13.55
C ILE A 68 -11.22 5.55 -13.95
N VAL A 69 -10.34 6.56 -13.87
CA VAL A 69 -10.64 7.91 -14.35
C VAL A 69 -10.98 7.88 -15.84
N ARG A 70 -10.24 7.14 -16.68
CA ARG A 70 -10.57 6.99 -18.10
C ARG A 70 -11.93 6.33 -18.34
N ILE A 71 -12.30 5.33 -17.54
CA ILE A 71 -13.62 4.69 -17.60
C ILE A 71 -14.73 5.70 -17.25
N LEU A 72 -14.54 6.48 -16.18
CA LEU A 72 -15.50 7.49 -15.75
C LEU A 72 -15.64 8.65 -16.75
N GLU A 73 -14.55 9.11 -17.34
CA GLU A 73 -14.54 10.14 -18.40
C GLU A 73 -15.21 9.69 -19.69
N ALA A 74 -15.09 8.40 -20.05
CA ALA A 74 -15.70 7.84 -21.25
C ALA A 74 -17.21 7.58 -21.10
N ASP A 75 -17.73 7.50 -19.88
CA ASP A 75 -19.16 7.26 -19.60
C ASP A 75 -19.91 8.60 -19.45
N PRO A 76 -20.72 9.03 -20.44
CA PRO A 76 -21.46 10.29 -20.37
C PRO A 76 -22.54 10.31 -19.28
N ALA A 77 -22.86 9.16 -18.67
CA ALA A 77 -23.79 9.06 -17.55
C ALA A 77 -23.08 9.19 -16.18
N THR A 78 -21.76 9.34 -16.14
CA THR A 78 -21.02 9.56 -14.88
C THR A 78 -21.51 10.81 -14.17
N ASP A 79 -22.02 10.63 -12.95
CA ASP A 79 -22.34 11.72 -12.04
C ASP A 79 -21.09 12.17 -11.28
N TRP A 80 -20.41 13.18 -11.83
CA TRP A 80 -19.20 13.76 -11.25
C TRP A 80 -19.39 14.36 -9.85
N SER A 81 -20.62 14.65 -9.42
CA SER A 81 -20.88 15.12 -8.07
C SER A 81 -20.78 14.02 -7.01
N ARG A 82 -20.80 12.76 -7.43
CA ARG A 82 -20.71 11.56 -6.56
C ARG A 82 -19.36 10.87 -6.59
N VAL A 83 -18.55 11.13 -7.60
CA VAL A 83 -17.23 10.50 -7.77
C VAL A 83 -16.33 10.80 -6.56
N ASP A 84 -15.73 9.76 -5.98
CA ASP A 84 -14.77 9.86 -4.88
C ASP A 84 -13.49 9.06 -5.19
N ILE A 85 -12.58 9.68 -5.95
CA ILE A 85 -11.25 9.11 -6.23
C ILE A 85 -10.39 9.04 -4.96
N GLU A 86 -10.66 9.89 -3.97
CA GLU A 86 -9.92 9.91 -2.71
C GLU A 86 -10.29 8.69 -1.85
N ALA A 87 -11.54 8.20 -1.89
CA ALA A 87 -11.93 6.91 -1.35
C ALA A 87 -11.14 5.76 -1.99
N LEU A 88 -11.10 5.70 -3.32
CA LEU A 88 -10.32 4.70 -4.03
C LEU A 88 -8.84 4.76 -3.64
N ARG A 89 -8.24 5.96 -3.60
CA ARG A 89 -6.84 6.12 -3.18
C ARG A 89 -6.60 5.62 -1.76
N ARG A 90 -7.48 5.94 -0.81
CA ARG A 90 -7.39 5.44 0.58
C ARG A 90 -7.47 3.91 0.63
N HIS A 91 -8.32 3.30 -0.19
CA HIS A 91 -8.43 1.85 -0.28
C HIS A 91 -7.16 1.21 -0.86
N LEU A 92 -6.60 1.76 -1.93
CA LEU A 92 -5.33 1.27 -2.49
C LEU A 92 -4.16 1.39 -1.50
N VAL A 93 -4.18 2.43 -0.64
CA VAL A 93 -3.24 2.52 0.48
C VAL A 93 -3.48 1.38 1.48
N ASP A 94 -4.73 1.11 1.87
CA ASP A 94 -5.05 -0.01 2.76
C ASP A 94 -4.59 -1.35 2.16
N MET A 95 -4.77 -1.56 0.85
CA MET A 95 -4.29 -2.76 0.15
C MET A 95 -2.77 -2.90 0.29
N ASN A 96 -2.01 -1.83 0.07
CA ASN A 96 -0.56 -1.86 0.24
C ASN A 96 -0.15 -2.13 1.68
N GLU A 97 -0.82 -1.54 2.66
CA GLU A 97 -0.55 -1.78 4.07
C GLU A 97 -0.74 -3.24 4.44
N VAL A 98 -1.86 -3.84 4.06
CA VAL A 98 -2.15 -5.26 4.34
C VAL A 98 -1.21 -6.18 3.58
N THR A 99 -0.85 -5.84 2.35
CA THR A 99 -0.02 -6.68 1.48
C THR A 99 1.46 -6.65 1.86
N LEU A 100 1.98 -5.47 2.18
CA LEU A 100 3.43 -5.24 2.30
C LEU A 100 3.89 -5.05 3.75
N ASN A 101 3.02 -4.59 4.65
CA ASN A 101 3.42 -4.19 6.01
C ASN A 101 2.81 -5.05 7.11
N ALA A 102 1.66 -5.71 6.87
CA ALA A 102 1.04 -6.56 7.89
C ALA A 102 1.89 -7.79 8.21
N THR A 103 1.93 -8.16 9.49
CA THR A 103 2.50 -9.43 9.93
C THR A 103 1.41 -10.49 10.00
N ALA A 104 1.54 -11.58 9.24
CA ALA A 104 0.60 -12.69 9.26
C ALA A 104 1.29 -13.97 9.73
N VAL A 105 0.86 -14.49 10.89
CA VAL A 105 1.34 -15.78 11.42
C VAL A 105 0.30 -16.85 11.17
N ALA A 106 0.67 -17.87 10.40
CA ALA A 106 -0.20 -19.00 10.08
C ALA A 106 -0.06 -20.13 11.10
N THR A 107 -1.18 -20.62 11.60
CA THR A 107 -1.28 -21.84 12.41
C THR A 107 -2.17 -22.85 11.68
N PRO A 108 -1.63 -24.01 11.24
CA PRO A 108 -2.46 -25.05 10.63
C PRO A 108 -3.52 -25.55 11.60
N VAL A 109 -4.73 -25.78 11.09
CA VAL A 109 -5.84 -26.42 11.81
C VAL A 109 -6.49 -27.46 10.92
N ASP A 110 -7.37 -28.29 11.49
CA ASP A 110 -8.16 -29.24 10.70
C ASP A 110 -8.95 -28.50 9.62
N GLY A 111 -8.86 -28.99 8.39
CA GLY A 111 -9.52 -28.39 7.22
C GLY A 111 -8.86 -27.11 6.68
N GLY A 112 -7.81 -26.56 7.29
CA GLY A 112 -7.18 -25.33 6.76
C GLY A 112 -6.13 -24.69 7.67
N ALA A 113 -6.31 -23.39 7.94
CA ALA A 113 -5.39 -22.58 8.75
C ALA A 113 -6.10 -21.40 9.44
N ILE A 114 -5.52 -20.97 10.56
CA ILE A 114 -5.81 -19.69 11.22
C ILE A 114 -4.64 -18.75 10.96
N TYR A 115 -4.93 -17.52 10.56
CA TYR A 115 -3.95 -16.46 10.33
C TYR A 115 -4.15 -15.37 11.38
N ALA A 116 -3.18 -15.20 12.28
CA ALA A 116 -3.12 -14.03 13.15
C ALA A 116 -2.46 -12.88 12.38
N VAL A 117 -3.28 -11.94 11.92
CA VAL A 117 -2.85 -10.80 11.10
C VAL A 117 -2.78 -9.57 11.98
N THR A 118 -1.58 -9.00 12.12
CA THR A 118 -1.30 -7.93 13.08
C THR A 118 -0.49 -6.82 12.46
N GLY A 119 -0.57 -5.64 13.08
CA GLY A 119 0.18 -4.45 12.67
C GLY A 119 0.03 -3.34 13.71
N ASP A 120 0.60 -2.19 13.42
CA ASP A 120 0.48 -0.98 14.22
C ASP A 120 -0.01 0.20 13.35
N GLY A 121 -0.31 1.32 14.00
CA GLY A 121 -0.66 2.58 13.33
C GLY A 121 -1.64 2.42 12.17
N ARG A 122 -1.22 2.84 10.97
CA ARG A 122 -2.06 2.76 9.77
C ARG A 122 -2.32 1.33 9.31
N THR A 123 -1.33 0.44 9.45
CA THR A 123 -1.45 -0.98 9.07
C THR A 123 -2.51 -1.69 9.90
N LEU A 124 -2.56 -1.46 11.21
CA LEU A 124 -3.61 -1.99 12.09
C LEU A 124 -5.00 -1.57 11.62
N GLU A 125 -5.15 -0.29 11.30
CA GLU A 125 -6.42 0.27 10.84
C GLU A 125 -6.83 -0.30 9.47
N ALA A 126 -5.87 -0.52 8.58
CA ALA A 126 -6.10 -1.19 7.29
C ALA A 126 -6.55 -2.65 7.48
N ILE A 127 -5.87 -3.41 8.35
CA ILE A 127 -6.23 -4.80 8.70
C ILE A 127 -7.68 -4.89 9.19
N ARG A 128 -8.06 -3.99 10.12
CA ARG A 128 -9.41 -3.98 10.72
C ARG A 128 -10.52 -3.67 9.72
N ARG A 129 -10.25 -2.85 8.70
CA ARG A 129 -11.21 -2.57 7.62
C ARG A 129 -11.26 -3.70 6.60
N MET A 130 -10.10 -4.16 6.13
CA MET A 130 -10.04 -5.02 4.96
C MET A 130 -10.28 -6.49 5.26
N VAL A 131 -9.65 -7.05 6.30
CA VAL A 131 -9.68 -8.50 6.53
C VAL A 131 -11.10 -9.01 6.80
N PRO A 132 -11.92 -8.37 7.65
CA PRO A 132 -13.29 -8.81 7.85
C PRO A 132 -14.18 -8.66 6.61
N ALA A 133 -13.97 -7.60 5.82
CA ALA A 133 -14.71 -7.39 4.58
C ALA A 133 -14.41 -8.48 3.54
N HIS A 134 -13.14 -8.82 3.35
CA HIS A 134 -12.75 -9.90 2.43
C HIS A 134 -13.21 -11.26 2.94
N ALA A 135 -13.12 -11.50 4.25
CA ALA A 135 -13.62 -12.73 4.86
C ALA A 135 -15.10 -12.95 4.54
N HIS A 136 -15.92 -11.89 4.60
CA HIS A 136 -17.32 -11.97 4.23
C HIS A 136 -17.52 -12.24 2.74
N GLU A 137 -16.74 -11.61 1.86
CA GLU A 137 -16.85 -11.75 0.42
C GLU A 137 -16.50 -13.16 -0.07
N ILE A 138 -15.45 -13.77 0.50
CA ILE A 138 -14.94 -15.07 0.05
C ILE A 138 -15.56 -16.25 0.82
N ASP A 139 -16.36 -16.01 1.85
CA ASP A 139 -17.04 -17.09 2.58
C ASP A 139 -17.99 -17.86 1.66
N GLY A 140 -17.95 -19.20 1.74
CA GLY A 140 -18.68 -20.08 0.84
C GLY A 140 -18.06 -20.27 -0.55
N THR A 141 -17.09 -19.44 -0.96
CA THR A 141 -16.36 -19.66 -2.23
C THR A 141 -15.50 -20.92 -2.13
N ASN A 142 -15.44 -21.71 -3.21
CA ASN A 142 -14.69 -22.97 -3.25
C ASN A 142 -15.04 -23.99 -2.15
N GLY A 143 -16.22 -23.86 -1.53
CA GLY A 143 -16.63 -24.67 -0.38
C GLY A 143 -15.87 -24.35 0.91
N TRP A 144 -15.29 -23.16 1.01
CA TRP A 144 -14.59 -22.70 2.21
C TRP A 144 -15.57 -22.13 3.24
N THR A 145 -15.20 -22.24 4.50
CA THR A 145 -15.75 -21.45 5.61
C THR A 145 -14.70 -20.46 6.03
N VAL A 146 -15.05 -19.17 6.03
CA VAL A 146 -14.14 -18.07 6.31
C VAL A 146 -14.70 -17.19 7.42
N LYS A 147 -13.91 -16.98 8.47
CA LYS A 147 -14.33 -16.20 9.64
C LYS A 147 -13.22 -15.27 10.09
N ALA A 148 -13.55 -14.00 10.28
CA ALA A 148 -12.66 -13.00 10.87
C ALA A 148 -13.13 -12.64 12.29
N GLU A 149 -12.20 -12.60 13.24
CA GLU A 149 -12.45 -12.21 14.63
C GLU A 149 -11.43 -11.15 15.08
N PRO A 150 -11.85 -10.15 15.87
CA PRO A 150 -10.93 -9.10 16.31
C PRO A 150 -9.84 -9.63 17.25
N LEU A 151 -8.63 -9.11 17.09
CA LEU A 151 -7.52 -9.22 18.04
C LEU A 151 -7.19 -7.82 18.59
N PRO A 152 -6.53 -7.70 19.76
CA PRO A 152 -6.12 -6.39 20.29
C PRO A 152 -5.30 -5.56 19.30
N ASN A 153 -4.41 -6.21 18.57
CA ASN A 153 -3.48 -5.63 17.60
C ASN A 153 -3.72 -6.12 16.16
N GLY A 154 -4.94 -6.57 15.83
CA GLY A 154 -5.22 -7.06 14.48
C GLY A 154 -6.52 -7.84 14.34
N VAL A 155 -6.49 -8.85 13.50
CA VAL A 155 -7.61 -9.76 13.20
C VAL A 155 -7.10 -11.19 13.10
N SER A 156 -7.86 -12.14 13.64
CA SER A 156 -7.68 -13.57 13.42
C SER A 156 -8.58 -13.99 12.25
N LEU A 157 -7.99 -14.49 11.17
CA LEU A 157 -8.71 -15.01 10.00
C LEU A 157 -8.62 -16.53 9.98
N THR A 158 -9.75 -17.21 10.15
CA THR A 158 -9.85 -18.66 10.04
C THR A 158 -10.41 -19.03 8.67
N VAL A 159 -9.73 -19.91 7.94
CA VAL A 159 -10.16 -20.43 6.64
C VAL A 159 -10.08 -21.95 6.69
N THR A 160 -11.21 -22.63 6.46
CA THR A 160 -11.28 -24.10 6.45
C THR A 160 -12.13 -24.62 5.30
N ALA A 161 -11.91 -25.87 4.93
CA ALA A 161 -12.73 -26.61 3.96
C ALA A 161 -12.79 -28.09 4.35
N ALA A 162 -13.89 -28.75 3.98
CA ALA A 162 -14.04 -30.20 4.19
C ALA A 162 -13.22 -31.04 3.17
N ASP A 163 -13.03 -30.53 1.96
CA ASP A 163 -12.23 -31.19 0.92
C ASP A 163 -10.72 -31.09 1.24
N PRO A 164 -9.99 -32.21 1.36
CA PRO A 164 -8.54 -32.20 1.57
C PRO A 164 -7.76 -31.45 0.49
N LYS A 165 -8.24 -31.41 -0.77
CA LYS A 165 -7.59 -30.62 -1.83
C LYS A 165 -7.70 -29.13 -1.54
N GLN A 166 -8.86 -28.68 -1.07
CA GLN A 166 -9.05 -27.29 -0.66
C GLN A 166 -8.29 -26.97 0.62
N THR A 167 -8.18 -27.91 1.56
CA THR A 167 -7.31 -27.74 2.74
C THR A 167 -5.86 -27.47 2.32
N ALA A 168 -5.32 -28.24 1.38
CA ALA A 168 -3.97 -28.03 0.85
C ALA A 168 -3.87 -26.70 0.09
N HIS A 169 -4.91 -26.33 -0.66
CA HIS A 169 -4.99 -25.07 -1.38
C HIS A 169 -4.94 -23.86 -0.43
N ILE A 170 -5.79 -23.84 0.61
CA ILE A 170 -5.83 -22.80 1.64
C ILE A 170 -4.44 -22.59 2.26
N ARG A 171 -3.78 -23.68 2.65
CA ARG A 171 -2.44 -23.63 3.26
C ARG A 171 -1.37 -23.17 2.26
N GLY A 172 -1.49 -23.57 0.99
CA GLY A 172 -0.58 -23.17 -0.07
C GLY A 172 -0.68 -21.70 -0.46
N LEU A 173 -1.88 -21.11 -0.38
CA LEU A 173 -2.11 -19.69 -0.62
C LEU A 173 -1.51 -18.81 0.48
N GLY A 174 -1.57 -19.27 1.74
CA GLY A 174 -1.24 -18.44 2.90
C GLY A 174 -2.16 -17.22 3.01
N PHE A 175 -1.84 -16.28 3.91
CA PHE A 175 -2.71 -15.14 4.18
C PHE A 175 -2.94 -14.26 2.95
N ILE A 176 -1.87 -13.81 2.28
CA ILE A 176 -2.03 -12.87 1.17
C ILE A 176 -2.65 -13.51 -0.07
N GLY A 177 -2.38 -14.80 -0.31
CA GLY A 177 -3.04 -15.55 -1.38
C GLY A 177 -4.54 -15.72 -1.13
N ILE A 178 -4.95 -15.86 0.14
CA ILE A 178 -6.37 -15.85 0.53
C ILE A 178 -6.99 -14.46 0.30
N MET A 179 -6.30 -13.38 0.71
CA MET A 179 -6.79 -12.01 0.51
C MET A 179 -6.88 -11.60 -0.95
N ALA A 180 -6.14 -12.26 -1.85
CA ALA A 180 -6.22 -12.08 -3.29
C ALA A 180 -7.32 -12.92 -3.95
N GLN A 181 -8.08 -13.71 -3.17
CA GLN A 181 -9.28 -14.40 -3.68
C GLN A 181 -10.47 -13.43 -3.71
N GLY A 182 -11.39 -13.65 -4.65
CA GLY A 182 -12.48 -12.74 -4.97
C GLY A 182 -12.18 -12.04 -6.29
N GLY A 183 -12.86 -12.45 -7.36
CA GLY A 183 -12.59 -11.98 -8.72
C GLY A 183 -13.09 -10.56 -9.01
N HIS A 184 -13.23 -9.71 -7.98
CA HIS A 184 -14.08 -8.53 -8.05
C HIS A 184 -13.36 -7.24 -7.66
N HIS A 185 -12.07 -7.26 -7.32
CA HIS A 185 -11.34 -6.05 -6.90
C HIS A 185 -11.44 -4.91 -7.92
N GLN A 186 -11.35 -5.20 -9.22
CA GLN A 186 -11.48 -4.17 -10.26
C GLN A 186 -12.88 -3.53 -10.25
N MET A 187 -13.93 -4.34 -10.12
CA MET A 187 -15.30 -3.84 -10.05
C MET A 187 -15.57 -3.11 -8.73
N HIS A 188 -15.00 -3.59 -7.63
CA HIS A 188 -15.01 -2.93 -6.33
C HIS A 188 -14.34 -1.55 -6.41
N HIS A 189 -13.16 -1.45 -7.03
CA HIS A 189 -12.46 -0.18 -7.21
C HIS A 189 -13.31 0.81 -8.03
N LEU A 190 -13.97 0.34 -9.10
CA LEU A 190 -14.84 1.19 -9.91
C LEU A 190 -16.06 1.67 -9.12
N ALA A 191 -16.75 0.77 -8.41
CA ALA A 191 -17.89 1.13 -7.56
C ALA A 191 -17.49 2.14 -6.46
N MET A 192 -16.29 1.99 -5.90
CA MET A 192 -15.77 2.93 -4.90
C MET A 192 -15.49 4.29 -5.49
N ALA A 193 -14.86 4.35 -6.66
CA ALA A 193 -14.64 5.59 -7.36
C ALA A 193 -15.95 6.29 -7.76
N ARG A 194 -17.04 5.53 -8.02
CA ARG A 194 -18.39 6.05 -8.27
C ARG A 194 -19.12 6.54 -7.01
N GLY A 195 -18.54 6.33 -5.81
CA GLY A 195 -19.18 6.68 -4.55
C GLY A 195 -20.38 5.78 -4.22
N GLU A 196 -20.32 4.50 -4.61
CA GLU A 196 -21.42 3.54 -4.44
C GLU A 196 -21.36 2.76 -3.12
N PHE A 197 -20.27 2.86 -2.37
CA PHE A 197 -20.20 2.34 -1.00
C PHE A 197 -20.65 3.40 -0.01
N SER A 198 -21.72 3.12 0.75
CA SER A 198 -22.05 3.93 1.92
C SER A 198 -21.03 3.67 3.03
N HIS A 199 -20.53 4.74 3.64
CA HIS A 199 -19.72 4.70 4.85
C HIS A 199 -20.50 4.16 6.05
#